data_AF-A0A914QXK7-F1
#
_entry.id   AF-A0A914QXK7-F1
#
_cell.length_a   1.000
_cell.length_b   1.000
_cell.length_c   1.000
_cell.angle_alpha   90.00
_cell.angle_beta   90.00
_cell.angle_gamma   90.00
#
_symmetry.space_group_name_H-M   'P 1'
#
loop_
_entity.id
_entity.type
_entity.pdbx_description
1 polymer ?
#
loop_
_entity_poly.entity_id
_entity_poly.type
_entity_poly.pdbx_seq_one_letter_code
_entity_poly.pdbx_strand_id
1 'polypeptide(L)'
;MRLPNLLDHETLDEIIEQSTAWQSLVQLHCNPNTQLFLCSVFAPVCLPNLDKPIKPCKSLCEEVQSNCESRMQQYGFPWPEMLRCDRFEDNDMCIKPHNAASASNGSQNFALNLKAQALGHNPVCKSCSQASTFENILDNFCRASVVLRARVRPLNETHIIVRKGRSFKGPTFDRKRTPAHERLVKISDVNSDGTPCPCPITKGNFLLMANETDNGQFIAKLILPWKQDKNFKSAIRRFRAVDCTTLGREIRESVLRQSYKRKVPNYY
;
A
#
# COMPACT_ATOMS: atom_id res chain seq x y z
N MET A 1 -18.09 -13.65 2.12
CA MET A 1 -19.07 -12.63 2.55
C MET A 1 -20.46 -13.20 2.39
N ARG A 2 -21.46 -12.55 2.99
CA ARG A 2 -22.88 -12.94 2.87
C ARG A 2 -23.69 -11.83 2.21
N LEU A 3 -24.80 -12.22 1.60
CA LEU A 3 -25.82 -11.35 1.03
C LEU A 3 -27.17 -11.66 1.68
N PRO A 4 -28.06 -10.66 1.86
CA PRO A 4 -27.76 -9.23 1.71
C PRO A 4 -26.74 -8.75 2.75
N ASN A 5 -26.04 -7.63 2.45
CA ASN A 5 -25.10 -7.01 3.39
C ASN A 5 -25.81 -6.09 4.41
N LEU A 6 -25.05 -5.36 5.24
CA LEU A 6 -25.63 -4.47 6.27
C LEU A 6 -26.31 -3.21 5.71
N LEU A 7 -26.21 -3.00 4.40
CA LEU A 7 -26.85 -1.92 3.65
C LEU A 7 -27.90 -2.47 2.68
N ASP A 8 -28.33 -3.73 2.89
CA ASP A 8 -29.39 -4.41 2.14
C ASP A 8 -29.10 -4.62 0.64
N HIS A 9 -27.84 -4.49 0.22
CA HIS A 9 -27.46 -4.82 -1.17
C HIS A 9 -27.56 -6.33 -1.39
N GLU A 10 -28.24 -6.75 -2.45
CA GLU A 10 -28.57 -8.15 -2.72
C GLU A 10 -27.59 -8.82 -3.69
N THR A 11 -26.82 -8.03 -4.43
CA THR A 11 -25.89 -8.53 -5.46
C THR A 11 -24.47 -8.02 -5.25
N LEU A 12 -23.50 -8.79 -5.73
CA LEU A 12 -22.09 -8.39 -5.64
C LEU A 12 -21.79 -7.16 -6.51
N ASP A 13 -22.43 -7.04 -7.67
CA ASP A 13 -22.21 -5.93 -8.60
C ASP A 13 -22.67 -4.60 -7.99
N GLU A 14 -23.84 -4.59 -7.36
CA GLU A 14 -24.36 -3.44 -6.61
C GLU A 14 -23.41 -3.02 -5.49
N ILE A 15 -22.88 -4.00 -4.73
CA ILE A 15 -21.90 -3.73 -3.67
C ILE A 15 -20.63 -3.11 -4.25
N ILE A 16 -20.12 -3.64 -5.37
CA ILE A 16 -18.92 -3.11 -6.01
C ILE A 16 -19.15 -1.68 -6.46
N GLU A 17 -20.26 -1.41 -7.13
CA GLU A 17 -20.60 -0.07 -7.60
C GLU A 17 -20.68 0.93 -6.43
N GLN A 18 -21.49 0.64 -5.42
CA GLN A 18 -21.69 1.53 -4.28
C GLN A 18 -20.45 1.70 -3.40
N SER A 19 -19.66 0.62 -3.21
CA SER A 19 -18.44 0.68 -2.38
C SER A 19 -17.30 1.45 -3.06
N THR A 20 -17.28 1.56 -4.39
CA THR A 20 -16.20 2.29 -5.10
C THR A 20 -16.11 3.76 -4.73
N ALA A 21 -17.25 4.41 -4.42
CA ALA A 21 -17.30 5.79 -3.96
C ALA A 21 -16.50 6.02 -2.65
N TRP A 22 -16.33 4.97 -1.86
CA TRP A 22 -15.63 5.02 -0.56
C TRP A 22 -14.11 4.83 -0.67
N GLN A 23 -13.58 4.51 -1.86
CA GLN A 23 -12.14 4.30 -2.05
C GLN A 23 -11.32 5.56 -1.74
N SER A 24 -11.81 6.74 -2.10
CA SER A 24 -11.16 8.02 -1.79
C SER A 24 -10.99 8.20 -0.27
N LEU A 25 -12.02 7.85 0.52
CA LEU A 25 -11.95 7.96 1.97
C LEU A 25 -10.90 6.99 2.57
N VAL A 26 -10.83 5.76 2.06
CA VAL A 26 -9.80 4.79 2.48
C VAL A 26 -8.39 5.32 2.16
N GLN A 27 -8.21 5.95 0.99
CA GLN A 27 -6.94 6.52 0.54
C GLN A 27 -6.54 7.80 1.30
N LEU A 28 -7.49 8.51 1.92
CA LEU A 28 -7.18 9.63 2.82
C LEU A 28 -6.45 9.17 4.09
N HIS A 29 -6.52 7.88 4.43
CA HIS A 29 -5.88 7.28 5.60
C HIS A 29 -6.13 8.08 6.90
N CYS A 30 -7.36 8.56 7.06
CA CYS A 30 -7.78 9.33 8.25
C CYS A 30 -7.79 8.46 9.53
N ASN A 31 -8.17 7.19 9.43
CA ASN A 31 -8.09 6.21 10.52
C ASN A 31 -7.62 4.83 10.00
N PRO A 32 -6.74 4.09 10.71
CA PRO A 32 -6.26 2.76 10.28
C PRO A 32 -7.37 1.71 10.14
N ASN A 33 -8.43 1.84 10.92
CA ASN A 33 -9.58 0.96 10.93
C ASN A 33 -10.63 1.35 9.87
N THR A 34 -10.44 2.41 9.07
CA THR A 34 -11.40 2.84 8.04
C THR A 34 -11.76 1.71 7.07
N GLN A 35 -10.76 0.98 6.57
CA GLN A 35 -10.98 -0.15 5.67
C GLN A 35 -11.69 -1.31 6.39
N LEU A 36 -11.31 -1.60 7.63
CA LEU A 36 -11.95 -2.64 8.44
C LEU A 36 -13.44 -2.33 8.65
N PHE A 37 -13.74 -1.10 9.05
CA PHE A 37 -15.10 -0.62 9.25
C PHE A 37 -15.93 -0.73 7.97
N LEU A 38 -15.47 -0.14 6.86
CA LEU A 38 -16.20 -0.19 5.58
C LEU A 38 -16.39 -1.63 5.07
N CYS A 39 -15.36 -2.48 5.16
CA CYS A 39 -15.49 -3.89 4.79
C CYS A 39 -16.50 -4.64 5.69
N SER A 40 -16.55 -4.33 6.98
CA SER A 40 -17.52 -4.97 7.89
C SER A 40 -18.97 -4.63 7.55
N VAL A 41 -19.20 -3.46 6.94
CA VAL A 41 -20.51 -3.00 6.49
C VAL A 41 -20.86 -3.53 5.10
N PHE A 42 -19.98 -3.32 4.12
CA PHE A 42 -20.22 -3.70 2.72
C PHE A 42 -20.03 -5.20 2.44
N ALA A 43 -19.13 -5.86 3.16
CA ALA A 43 -18.74 -7.25 2.91
C ALA A 43 -18.63 -8.06 4.22
N PRO A 44 -19.74 -8.20 4.98
CA PRO A 44 -19.73 -8.90 6.26
C PRO A 44 -19.26 -10.34 6.12
N VAL A 45 -18.56 -10.84 7.15
CA VAL A 45 -18.04 -12.21 7.20
C VAL A 45 -19.21 -13.20 7.15
N CYS A 46 -19.02 -14.31 6.43
CA CYS A 46 -19.96 -15.42 6.39
C CYS A 46 -19.48 -16.51 7.33
N LEU A 47 -20.24 -16.81 8.38
CA LEU A 47 -19.97 -17.91 9.31
C LEU A 47 -21.07 -18.96 9.13
N PRO A 48 -20.74 -20.23 8.86
CA PRO A 48 -21.73 -21.27 8.51
C PRO A 48 -22.82 -21.50 9.57
N ASN A 49 -22.51 -21.23 10.84
CA ASN A 49 -23.40 -21.51 11.98
C ASN A 49 -24.01 -20.22 12.58
N LEU A 50 -23.97 -19.10 11.87
CA LEU A 50 -24.50 -17.82 12.36
C LEU A 50 -25.35 -17.12 11.30
N ASP A 51 -26.67 -17.17 11.49
CA ASP A 51 -27.65 -16.60 10.56
C ASP A 51 -27.69 -15.08 10.55
N LYS A 52 -27.14 -14.41 11.57
CA LYS A 52 -27.08 -12.94 11.66
C LYS A 52 -25.68 -12.41 11.34
N PRO A 53 -25.57 -11.28 10.60
CA PRO A 53 -24.26 -10.70 10.29
C PRO A 53 -23.64 -10.12 11.56
N ILE A 54 -22.34 -10.34 11.75
CA ILE A 54 -21.58 -9.65 12.80
C ILE A 54 -21.37 -8.21 12.36
N LYS A 55 -21.91 -7.26 13.13
CA LYS A 55 -21.79 -5.81 12.88
C LYS A 55 -20.46 -5.26 13.41
N PRO A 56 -19.98 -4.12 12.90
CA PRO A 56 -18.95 -3.36 13.60
C PRO A 56 -19.44 -2.92 14.98
N CYS A 57 -18.52 -2.84 15.93
CA CYS A 57 -18.80 -2.23 17.23
C CYS A 57 -19.04 -0.73 17.08
N LYS A 58 -19.82 -0.14 17.99
CA LYS A 58 -20.08 1.31 18.01
C LYS A 58 -18.77 2.09 18.18
N SER A 59 -17.93 1.65 19.09
CA SER A 59 -16.57 2.17 19.32
C SER A 59 -15.72 2.22 18.04
N LEU A 60 -15.74 1.16 17.21
CA LEU A 60 -15.05 1.14 15.92
C LEU A 60 -15.60 2.21 14.96
N CYS A 61 -16.92 2.35 14.89
CA CYS A 61 -17.54 3.37 14.06
C CYS A 61 -17.15 4.79 14.50
N GLU A 62 -17.29 5.09 15.80
CA GLU A 62 -17.02 6.42 16.35
C GLU A 62 -15.55 6.82 16.19
N GLU A 63 -14.64 5.86 16.32
CA GLU A 63 -13.22 6.06 16.06
C GLU A 63 -12.99 6.47 14.58
N VAL A 64 -13.58 5.75 13.63
CA VAL A 64 -13.44 6.09 12.20
C VAL A 64 -14.13 7.43 11.88
N GLN A 65 -15.36 7.63 12.36
CA GLN A 65 -16.12 8.86 12.13
C GLN A 65 -15.37 10.08 12.65
N SER A 66 -14.93 10.08 13.91
CA SER A 66 -14.24 11.22 14.52
C SER A 66 -12.96 11.64 13.79
N ASN A 67 -12.24 10.69 13.19
CA ASN A 67 -11.01 10.98 12.44
C ASN A 67 -11.26 11.36 10.96
N CYS A 68 -12.35 10.86 10.36
CA CYS A 68 -12.59 10.96 8.93
C CYS A 68 -13.63 12.01 8.55
N GLU A 69 -14.62 12.27 9.40
CA GLU A 69 -15.76 13.15 9.11
C GLU A 69 -15.32 14.58 8.80
N SER A 70 -14.42 15.16 9.60
CA SER A 70 -13.89 16.50 9.35
C SER A 70 -13.28 16.64 7.94
N ARG A 71 -12.58 15.59 7.47
CA ARG A 71 -12.00 15.58 6.11
C ARG A 71 -13.07 15.43 5.06
N MET A 72 -14.09 14.61 5.27
CA MET A 72 -15.21 14.48 4.34
C MET A 72 -15.96 15.82 4.18
N GLN A 73 -16.21 16.52 5.29
CA GLN A 73 -16.89 17.81 5.31
C GLN A 73 -16.12 18.88 4.51
N GLN A 74 -14.77 18.87 4.54
CA GLN A 74 -13.95 19.78 3.73
C GLN A 74 -14.17 19.61 2.22
N TYR A 75 -14.58 18.42 1.77
CA TYR A 75 -14.92 18.14 0.37
C TYR A 75 -16.43 18.23 0.10
N GLY A 76 -17.23 18.73 1.06
CA GLY A 76 -18.68 18.89 0.93
C GLY A 76 -19.49 17.61 1.15
N PHE A 77 -18.88 16.56 1.72
CA PHE A 77 -19.57 15.29 2.01
C PHE A 77 -19.81 15.14 3.52
N PRO A 78 -21.06 15.14 4.01
CA PRO A 78 -21.34 14.83 5.40
C PRO A 78 -21.15 13.34 5.69
N TRP A 79 -21.03 12.98 6.98
CA TRP A 79 -21.10 11.56 7.37
C TRP A 79 -22.51 11.03 7.09
N PRO A 80 -22.67 9.98 6.26
CA PRO A 80 -23.98 9.59 5.77
C PRO A 80 -24.79 8.86 6.83
N GLU A 81 -26.11 8.96 6.72
CA GLU A 81 -27.05 8.32 7.63
C GLU A 81 -26.82 6.80 7.74
N MET A 82 -26.50 6.16 6.61
CA MET A 82 -26.30 4.71 6.55
C MET A 82 -25.12 4.21 7.39
N LEU A 83 -24.15 5.08 7.70
CA LEU A 83 -22.95 4.78 8.52
C LEU A 83 -22.98 5.43 9.91
N ARG A 84 -24.10 6.03 10.34
CA ARG A 84 -24.16 6.64 11.67
C ARG A 84 -23.91 5.61 12.77
N CYS A 85 -23.12 6.00 13.77
CA CYS A 85 -22.64 5.06 14.78
C CYS A 85 -23.72 4.62 15.79
N ASP A 86 -24.85 5.32 15.88
CA ASP A 86 -26.00 4.89 16.66
C ASP A 86 -26.73 3.66 16.09
N ARG A 87 -26.41 3.26 14.86
CA ARG A 87 -26.88 1.99 14.26
C ARG A 87 -26.11 0.77 14.77
N PHE A 88 -25.05 0.98 15.53
CA PHE A 88 -24.16 -0.06 16.05
C PHE A 88 -24.14 -0.04 17.58
N GLU A 89 -23.76 -1.18 18.18
CA GLU A 89 -23.70 -1.36 19.62
C GLU A 89 -22.37 -2.04 20.01
N ASP A 90 -21.85 -1.70 21.18
CA ASP A 90 -20.69 -2.39 21.76
C ASP A 90 -21.19 -3.58 22.59
N ASN A 91 -21.06 -4.78 22.02
CA ASN A 91 -21.40 -6.05 22.67
C ASN A 91 -20.23 -7.05 22.49
N ASP A 92 -20.30 -8.22 23.11
CA ASP A 92 -19.24 -9.24 22.97
C ASP A 92 -19.13 -9.82 21.54
N MET A 93 -20.17 -9.66 20.73
CA MET A 93 -20.27 -10.19 19.36
C MET A 93 -20.33 -9.05 18.32
N CYS A 94 -19.30 -8.21 18.28
CA CYS A 94 -19.11 -7.20 17.23
C CYS A 94 -17.63 -7.09 16.82
N ILE A 95 -17.37 -6.50 15.66
CA ILE A 95 -16.01 -6.29 15.16
C ILE A 95 -15.41 -5.06 15.85
N LYS A 96 -14.46 -5.31 16.74
CA LYS A 96 -13.73 -4.30 17.53
C LYS A 96 -12.64 -3.63 16.68
N PRO A 97 -12.20 -2.41 17.04
CA PRO A 97 -11.06 -1.79 16.39
C PRO A 97 -9.82 -2.67 16.51
N HIS A 98 -9.02 -2.73 15.45
CA HIS A 98 -7.78 -3.47 15.51
C HIS A 98 -6.78 -2.65 16.32
N ASN A 99 -6.51 -3.09 17.56
CA ASN A 99 -5.43 -2.52 18.35
C ASN A 99 -4.12 -2.70 17.56
N ALA A 100 -3.51 -1.59 17.17
CA ALA A 100 -2.25 -1.53 16.43
C ALA A 100 -1.06 -2.27 17.09
N ALA A 101 -1.25 -2.81 18.29
CA ALA A 101 -0.29 -3.65 19.02
C ALA A 101 -0.27 -5.14 18.59
N SER A 102 -1.27 -5.65 17.85
CA SER A 102 -1.35 -7.08 17.52
C SER A 102 -1.26 -7.42 16.03
N ALA A 103 -0.97 -6.44 15.16
CA ALA A 103 -0.61 -6.66 13.76
C ALA A 103 0.87 -7.08 13.60
N SER A 104 1.28 -8.17 14.26
CA SER A 104 2.57 -8.82 14.03
C SER A 104 2.56 -9.57 12.69
N ASN A 105 2.58 -8.81 11.59
CA ASN A 105 3.20 -9.18 10.32
C ASN A 105 3.18 -8.06 9.25
N GLY A 106 2.75 -6.83 9.59
CA GLY A 106 2.70 -5.72 8.62
C GLY A 106 2.99 -4.31 9.15
N SER A 107 3.20 -4.13 10.46
CA SER A 107 3.26 -2.79 11.06
C SER A 107 4.54 -2.56 11.86
N GLN A 108 5.65 -2.32 11.17
CA GLN A 108 6.74 -1.52 11.77
C GLN A 108 6.57 -0.02 11.52
N ASN A 109 5.48 0.39 10.87
CA ASN A 109 5.21 1.77 10.47
C ASN A 109 4.26 2.52 11.42
N PHE A 110 3.75 1.86 12.47
CA PHE A 110 2.71 2.45 13.32
C PHE A 110 3.27 3.18 14.56
N ALA A 111 4.35 2.67 15.17
CA ALA A 111 4.98 3.32 16.31
C ALA A 111 5.67 4.66 15.95
N LEU A 112 6.07 4.83 14.68
CA LEU A 112 6.58 6.11 14.16
C LEU A 112 5.44 7.10 13.81
N ASN A 113 4.25 6.60 13.48
CA ASN A 113 3.09 7.41 13.10
C ASN A 113 2.40 8.07 14.30
N LEU A 114 2.41 7.42 15.48
CA LEU A 114 1.80 7.99 16.69
C LEU A 114 2.51 9.27 17.18
N LYS A 115 3.80 9.44 16.87
CA LYS A 115 4.55 10.68 17.17
C LYS A 115 4.38 11.76 16.10
N ALA A 116 4.05 11.39 14.86
CA ALA A 116 3.80 12.32 13.76
C ALA A 116 2.40 12.98 13.84
N GLN A 117 1.45 12.32 14.50
CA GLN A 117 0.07 12.80 14.65
C GLN A 117 -0.06 14.05 15.55
N ALA A 118 0.96 14.38 16.33
CA ALA A 118 1.01 15.61 17.13
C ALA A 118 1.51 16.85 16.36
N LEU A 119 1.98 16.71 15.11
CA LEU A 119 2.63 17.78 14.35
C LEU A 119 2.07 18.01 12.93
N GLY A 120 0.93 17.41 12.57
CA GLY A 120 0.20 17.78 11.34
C GLY A 120 0.83 17.38 10.00
N HIS A 121 1.88 16.55 9.99
CA HIS A 121 2.48 16.02 8.77
C HIS A 121 2.63 14.50 8.86
N ASN A 122 1.98 13.76 7.95
CA ASN A 122 2.22 12.32 7.76
C ASN A 122 3.18 12.13 6.59
N PRO A 123 4.49 11.95 6.84
CA PRO A 123 5.46 11.82 5.77
C PRO A 123 5.48 10.38 5.26
N VAL A 124 4.64 10.10 4.27
CA VAL A 124 4.67 8.81 3.57
C VAL A 124 5.84 8.82 2.59
N CYS A 125 6.97 8.23 2.99
CA CYS A 125 8.17 8.18 2.12
C CYS A 125 7.86 7.35 0.89
N LYS A 126 7.78 7.98 -0.28
CA LYS A 126 7.42 7.32 -1.54
C LYS A 126 8.38 6.16 -1.84
N SER A 127 9.66 6.31 -1.53
CA SER A 127 10.71 5.30 -1.75
C SER A 127 10.43 3.99 -1.01
N CYS A 128 9.78 4.02 0.15
CA CYS A 128 9.64 2.84 1.03
C CYS A 128 8.19 2.38 1.26
N SER A 129 7.21 3.20 0.87
CA SER A 129 5.77 2.93 1.08
C SER A 129 5.06 2.37 -0.15
N GLN A 130 5.71 2.39 -1.32
CA GLN A 130 5.11 1.92 -2.56
C GLN A 130 4.73 0.42 -2.52
N ALA A 131 3.61 0.08 -3.19
CA ALA A 131 3.08 -1.27 -3.21
C ALA A 131 3.93 -2.25 -4.06
N SER A 132 4.06 -3.50 -3.61
CA SER A 132 4.81 -4.55 -4.33
C SER A 132 3.97 -5.26 -5.41
N THR A 133 3.27 -4.51 -6.27
CA THR A 133 2.48 -5.06 -7.38
C THR A 133 3.34 -5.27 -8.62
N PHE A 134 2.90 -6.17 -9.52
CA PHE A 134 3.62 -6.46 -10.77
C PHE A 134 3.86 -5.21 -11.62
N GLU A 135 2.79 -4.43 -11.87
CA GLU A 135 2.87 -3.23 -12.70
C GLU A 135 3.74 -2.14 -12.06
N ASN A 136 3.63 -1.93 -10.74
CA ASN A 136 4.43 -0.92 -10.05
C ASN A 136 5.94 -1.25 -10.07
N ILE A 137 6.28 -2.54 -9.93
CA ILE A 137 7.67 -2.99 -10.01
C ILE A 137 8.22 -2.78 -11.43
N LEU A 138 7.44 -3.05 -12.48
CA LEU A 138 7.88 -2.84 -13.86
C LEU A 138 7.99 -1.36 -14.24
N ASP A 139 7.05 -0.50 -13.85
CA ASP A 139 7.13 0.94 -14.09
C ASP A 139 8.39 1.53 -13.45
N ASN A 140 8.64 1.20 -12.18
CA ASN A 140 9.84 1.66 -11.48
C ASN A 140 11.13 1.09 -12.11
N PHE A 141 11.12 -0.17 -12.56
CA PHE A 141 12.25 -0.77 -13.27
C PHE A 141 12.60 0.01 -14.54
N CYS A 142 11.58 0.43 -15.29
CA CYS A 142 11.79 1.18 -16.53
C CYS A 142 12.35 2.57 -16.29
N ARG A 143 11.90 3.27 -15.24
CA ARG A 143 12.34 4.63 -14.91
C ARG A 143 13.67 4.71 -14.18
N ALA A 144 14.07 3.65 -13.47
CA ALA A 144 15.31 3.63 -12.71
C ALA A 144 16.53 3.45 -13.61
N SER A 145 17.63 4.15 -13.33
CA SER A 145 18.90 3.92 -14.03
C SER A 145 19.65 2.70 -13.48
N VAL A 146 19.46 2.39 -12.19
CA VAL A 146 20.10 1.28 -11.48
C VAL A 146 19.07 0.42 -10.76
N VAL A 147 19.13 -0.90 -10.93
CA VAL A 147 18.24 -1.86 -10.25
C VAL A 147 19.05 -3.02 -9.67
N LEU A 148 18.93 -3.26 -8.36
CA LEU A 148 19.74 -4.23 -7.62
C LEU A 148 18.88 -5.11 -6.70
N ARG A 149 19.27 -6.38 -6.56
CA ARG A 149 18.99 -7.16 -5.36
C ARG A 149 20.17 -7.05 -4.41
N ALA A 150 20.00 -6.50 -3.23
CA ALA A 150 21.12 -6.29 -2.31
C ALA A 150 20.73 -6.49 -0.85
N ARG A 151 21.75 -6.66 0.01
CA ARG A 151 21.56 -6.60 1.46
C ARG A 151 21.66 -5.14 1.89
N VAL A 152 20.60 -4.64 2.51
CA VAL A 152 20.49 -3.25 2.95
C VAL A 152 20.57 -3.17 4.46
N ARG A 153 21.19 -2.10 4.97
CA ARG A 153 21.18 -1.70 6.39
C ARG A 153 20.91 -0.20 6.48
N PRO A 154 20.13 0.26 7.47
CA PRO A 154 20.01 1.69 7.74
C PRO A 154 21.36 2.26 8.20
N LEU A 155 21.68 3.47 7.77
CA LEU A 155 22.79 4.25 8.32
C LEU A 155 22.26 5.44 9.13
N ASN A 156 21.39 6.24 8.50
CA ASN A 156 20.68 7.35 9.13
C ASN A 156 19.32 7.54 8.42
N GLU A 157 18.59 8.58 8.78
CA GLU A 157 17.25 8.85 8.21
C GLU A 157 17.27 9.12 6.69
N THR A 158 18.40 9.56 6.14
CA THR A 158 18.53 9.95 4.73
C THR A 158 19.36 8.96 3.90
N HIS A 159 20.06 8.01 4.52
CA HIS A 159 21.02 7.15 3.85
C HIS A 159 20.94 5.71 4.31
N ILE A 160 21.13 4.81 3.35
CA ILE A 160 21.26 3.38 3.56
C ILE A 160 22.58 2.86 3.03
N ILE A 161 23.06 1.80 3.65
CA ILE A 161 24.23 1.05 3.21
C ILE A 161 23.77 -0.18 2.42
N VAL A 162 24.31 -0.31 1.20
CA VAL A 162 24.05 -1.42 0.30
C VAL A 162 25.29 -2.30 0.20
N ARG A 163 25.13 -3.61 0.45
CA ARG A 163 26.18 -4.62 0.33
C ARG A 163 25.71 -5.84 -0.47
N LYS A 164 26.66 -6.58 -1.06
CA LYS A 164 26.41 -7.84 -1.79
C LYS A 164 25.30 -7.69 -2.85
N GLY A 165 25.36 -6.63 -3.65
CA GLY A 165 24.36 -6.33 -4.66
C GLY A 165 24.54 -7.21 -5.92
N ARG A 166 23.42 -7.67 -6.46
CA ARG A 166 23.30 -8.28 -7.78
C ARG A 166 22.51 -7.33 -8.67
N SER A 167 23.12 -6.86 -9.76
CA SER A 167 22.46 -5.94 -10.68
C SER A 167 21.53 -6.63 -11.66
N PHE A 168 20.41 -5.96 -11.92
CA PHE A 168 19.46 -6.24 -12.99
C PHE A 168 19.48 -5.16 -14.08
N LYS A 169 19.89 -3.92 -13.77
CA LYS A 169 19.97 -2.77 -14.69
C LYS A 169 21.00 -1.76 -14.19
N GLY A 170 21.72 -1.11 -15.12
CA GLY A 170 22.66 -0.01 -14.85
C GLY A 170 24.14 -0.33 -15.18
N PRO A 171 24.94 0.68 -15.59
CA PRO A 171 26.29 0.49 -16.13
C PRO A 171 27.36 0.22 -15.05
N THR A 172 27.10 0.56 -13.79
CA THR A 172 28.09 0.53 -12.69
C THR A 172 28.15 -0.79 -11.90
N PHE A 173 27.50 -1.85 -12.39
CA PHE A 173 27.40 -3.11 -11.65
C PHE A 173 27.52 -4.33 -12.56
N ASP A 174 28.73 -4.87 -12.58
CA ASP A 174 29.08 -6.06 -13.34
C ASP A 174 28.14 -7.24 -13.05
N ARG A 175 27.75 -7.93 -14.13
CA ARG A 175 26.61 -8.88 -14.22
C ARG A 175 26.72 -10.11 -13.30
N LYS A 176 27.80 -10.24 -12.53
CA LYS A 176 28.11 -11.43 -11.73
C LYS A 176 28.21 -11.22 -10.21
N ARG A 177 28.57 -10.03 -9.69
CA ARG A 177 28.57 -9.66 -8.25
C ARG A 177 29.16 -8.25 -8.08
N THR A 178 28.61 -7.43 -7.20
CA THR A 178 29.30 -6.22 -6.73
C THR A 178 30.63 -6.58 -6.06
N PRO A 179 31.68 -5.75 -6.17
CA PRO A 179 32.80 -5.77 -5.24
C PRO A 179 32.31 -5.76 -3.78
N ALA A 180 33.12 -6.25 -2.85
CA ALA A 180 32.79 -6.31 -1.42
C ALA A 180 32.57 -4.94 -0.76
N HIS A 181 32.76 -3.84 -1.49
CA HIS A 181 32.64 -2.47 -1.00
C HIS A 181 31.19 -2.06 -0.75
N GLU A 182 31.03 -1.32 0.34
CA GLU A 182 29.78 -0.74 0.78
C GLU A 182 29.49 0.49 -0.07
N ARG A 183 28.27 0.62 -0.56
CA ARG A 183 27.82 1.84 -1.23
C ARG A 183 26.76 2.54 -0.41
N LEU A 184 26.87 3.86 -0.36
CA LEU A 184 25.89 4.76 0.24
C LEU A 184 24.83 5.07 -0.81
N VAL A 185 23.56 4.94 -0.43
CA VAL A 185 22.42 5.33 -1.25
C VAL A 185 21.58 6.30 -0.45
N LYS A 186 21.31 7.46 -1.03
CA LYS A 186 20.48 8.51 -0.44
C LYS A 186 19.01 8.22 -0.71
N ILE A 187 18.18 8.40 0.30
CA ILE A 187 16.72 8.42 0.18
C ILE A 187 16.35 9.86 -0.15
N SER A 188 15.73 10.09 -1.31
CA SER A 188 15.42 11.45 -1.78
C SER A 188 14.17 12.06 -1.16
N ASP A 189 13.33 11.26 -0.51
CA ASP A 189 12.08 11.75 0.01
C ASP A 189 12.33 12.70 1.18
N VAL A 190 11.88 13.94 0.98
CA VAL A 190 11.74 14.95 2.01
C VAL A 190 10.25 15.22 2.22
N ASN A 191 9.91 15.61 3.43
CA ASN A 191 8.55 15.96 3.82
C ASN A 191 8.21 17.35 3.26
N SER A 192 6.95 17.75 3.32
CA SER A 192 6.51 19.10 2.91
C SER A 192 7.31 20.21 3.60
N ASP A 193 7.75 19.95 4.83
CA ASP A 193 8.55 20.87 5.67
C ASP A 193 10.08 20.80 5.38
N GLY A 194 10.50 20.08 4.34
CA GLY A 194 11.91 19.87 3.99
C GLY A 194 12.68 18.93 4.93
N THR A 195 12.02 18.35 5.93
CA THR A 195 12.62 17.37 6.85
C THR A 195 12.82 16.01 6.14
N PRO A 196 13.88 15.24 6.49
CA PRO A 196 14.08 13.89 5.99
C PRO A 196 12.88 12.97 6.24
N CYS A 197 12.53 12.14 5.25
CA CYS A 197 11.47 11.16 5.43
C CYS A 197 12.02 9.85 6.03
N PRO A 198 11.54 9.40 7.21
CA PRO A 198 12.06 8.20 7.85
C PRO A 198 11.56 6.92 7.16
N CYS A 199 12.45 6.24 6.45
CA CYS A 199 12.16 4.92 5.89
C CYS A 199 12.38 3.80 6.94
N PRO A 200 11.35 2.98 7.24
CA PRO A 200 11.43 1.89 8.21
C PRO A 200 12.14 0.67 7.61
N ILE A 201 13.46 0.80 7.39
CA ILE A 201 14.28 -0.23 6.76
C ILE A 201 14.96 -1.07 7.83
N THR A 202 14.59 -2.34 7.90
CA THR A 202 15.32 -3.33 8.69
C THR A 202 16.46 -3.96 7.88
N LYS A 203 17.43 -4.56 8.58
CA LYS A 203 18.52 -5.30 7.93
C LYS A 203 17.96 -6.52 7.20
N GLY A 204 18.11 -6.57 5.88
CA GLY A 204 17.54 -7.66 5.09
C GLY A 204 17.96 -7.65 3.63
N ASN A 205 17.37 -8.53 2.84
CA ASN A 205 17.51 -8.51 1.38
C ASN A 205 16.39 -7.64 0.81
N PHE A 206 16.73 -6.73 -0.09
CA PHE A 206 15.80 -5.80 -0.72
C PHE A 206 16.00 -5.78 -2.23
N LEU A 207 14.92 -5.44 -2.93
CA LEU A 207 14.94 -4.93 -4.29
C LEU A 207 15.06 -3.41 -4.21
N LEU A 208 16.13 -2.88 -4.77
CA LEU A 208 16.45 -1.46 -4.77
C LEU A 208 16.43 -0.95 -6.21
N MET A 209 15.73 0.16 -6.43
CA MET A 209 15.75 0.90 -7.69
C MET A 209 16.16 2.34 -7.40
N ALA A 210 17.18 2.81 -8.10
CA ALA A 210 17.80 4.09 -7.85
C ALA A 210 18.17 4.80 -9.16
N ASN A 211 18.31 6.11 -9.08
CA ASN A 211 18.91 6.94 -10.11
C ASN A 211 20.31 7.37 -9.68
N GLU A 212 21.24 7.34 -10.63
CA GLU A 212 22.59 7.87 -10.45
C GLU A 212 22.57 9.33 -10.88
N THR A 213 23.04 10.21 -10.01
CA THR A 213 23.23 11.64 -10.30
C THR A 213 24.57 11.87 -10.98
N ASP A 214 24.73 13.01 -11.63
CA ASP A 214 25.98 13.40 -12.31
C ASP A 214 27.20 13.40 -11.36
N ASN A 215 26.94 13.58 -10.07
CA ASN A 215 27.95 13.56 -9.00
C ASN A 215 28.30 12.13 -8.51
N GLY A 216 27.79 11.08 -9.17
CA GLY A 216 28.02 9.68 -8.80
C GLY A 216 27.28 9.22 -7.53
N GLN A 217 26.36 10.04 -6.99
CA GLN A 217 25.51 9.64 -5.87
C GLN A 217 24.28 8.88 -6.36
N PHE A 218 23.91 7.83 -5.63
CA PHE A 218 22.70 7.05 -5.90
C PHE A 218 21.54 7.58 -5.07
N ILE A 219 20.43 7.87 -5.74
CA ILE A 219 19.18 8.29 -5.14
C ILE A 219 18.16 7.16 -5.28
N ALA A 220 17.75 6.57 -4.16
CA ALA A 220 16.71 5.56 -4.13
C ALA A 220 15.35 6.16 -4.52
N LYS A 221 14.64 5.43 -5.37
CA LYS A 221 13.26 5.72 -5.79
C LYS A 221 12.27 4.64 -5.33
N LEU A 222 12.74 3.39 -5.22
CA LEU A 222 11.94 2.28 -4.73
C LEU A 222 12.82 1.32 -3.91
N ILE A 223 12.37 1.01 -2.71
CA ILE A 223 13.01 0.11 -1.75
C ILE A 223 11.94 -0.88 -1.29
N LEU A 224 12.01 -2.12 -1.78
CA LEU A 224 11.05 -3.17 -1.44
C LEU A 224 11.74 -4.35 -0.74
N PRO A 225 11.18 -4.87 0.37
CA PRO A 225 11.65 -6.11 0.96
C PRO A 225 11.62 -7.24 -0.08
N TRP A 226 12.63 -8.12 -0.05
CA TRP A 226 12.69 -9.24 -0.96
C TRP A 226 11.61 -10.28 -0.60
N LYS A 227 10.56 -10.36 -1.43
CA LYS A 227 9.44 -11.29 -1.23
C LYS A 227 9.53 -12.52 -2.13
N GLN A 228 8.79 -13.56 -1.77
CA GLN A 228 8.71 -14.84 -2.51
C GLN A 228 7.36 -15.02 -3.22
N ASP A 229 6.51 -13.99 -3.23
CA ASP A 229 5.18 -14.04 -3.81
C ASP A 229 5.21 -14.13 -5.35
N LYS A 230 4.08 -14.61 -5.91
CA LYS A 230 3.95 -14.87 -7.35
C LYS A 230 4.13 -13.61 -8.19
N ASN A 231 3.57 -12.48 -7.76
CA ASN A 231 3.60 -11.22 -8.52
C ASN A 231 5.01 -10.64 -8.56
N PHE A 232 5.69 -10.59 -7.41
CA PHE A 232 7.07 -10.13 -7.28
C PHE A 232 8.04 -10.98 -8.10
N LYS A 233 7.92 -12.31 -8.02
CA LYS A 233 8.73 -13.23 -8.84
C LYS A 233 8.48 -13.05 -10.33
N SER A 234 7.22 -12.93 -10.74
CA SER A 234 6.85 -12.71 -12.14
C SER A 234 7.43 -11.40 -12.68
N ALA A 235 7.37 -10.31 -11.90
CA ALA A 235 7.94 -9.03 -12.28
C ALA A 235 9.45 -9.11 -12.50
N ILE A 236 10.20 -9.72 -11.57
CA ILE A 236 11.65 -9.87 -11.67
C ILE A 236 12.06 -10.71 -12.90
N ARG A 237 11.32 -11.78 -13.21
CA ARG A 237 11.58 -12.58 -14.42
C ARG A 237 11.40 -11.76 -15.69
N ARG A 238 10.46 -10.81 -15.68
CA ARG A 238 10.14 -9.98 -16.83
C ARG A 238 11.15 -8.85 -17.08
N PHE A 239 12.00 -8.49 -16.11
CA PHE A 239 13.04 -7.46 -16.28
C PHE A 239 13.94 -7.62 -17.51
N ARG A 240 14.20 -8.86 -17.96
CA ARG A 240 15.06 -9.12 -19.12
C ARG A 240 14.36 -8.98 -20.47
N ALA A 241 13.03 -9.02 -20.48
CA ALA A 241 12.22 -9.12 -21.69
C ALA A 241 11.13 -8.05 -21.76
N VAL A 242 11.14 -7.09 -20.83
CA VAL A 242 10.22 -5.96 -20.83
C VAL A 242 10.72 -4.90 -21.78
N ASP A 243 9.84 -4.40 -22.64
CA ASP A 243 10.09 -3.22 -23.45
C ASP A 243 9.57 -1.99 -22.70
N CYS A 244 10.49 -1.16 -22.22
CA CYS A 244 10.15 0.03 -21.47
C CYS A 244 9.57 1.16 -22.33
N THR A 245 9.63 1.07 -23.66
CA THR A 245 9.04 2.06 -24.57
C THR A 245 7.53 1.85 -24.74
N THR A 246 7.07 0.61 -24.70
CA THR A 246 5.65 0.24 -24.86
C THR A 246 4.95 -0.02 -23.53
N LEU A 247 5.67 -0.22 -22.42
CA LEU A 247 5.10 -0.63 -21.14
C LEU A 247 3.95 0.28 -20.66
N GLY A 248 4.04 1.59 -20.84
CA GLY A 248 2.96 2.50 -20.47
C GLY A 248 1.65 2.25 -21.24
N ARG A 249 1.75 1.83 -22.51
CA ARG A 249 0.61 1.41 -23.33
C ARG A 249 0.11 0.04 -22.88
N GLU A 250 1.01 -0.91 -22.63
CA GLU A 250 0.66 -2.26 -22.17
C GLU A 250 -0.04 -2.26 -20.80
N ILE A 251 0.40 -1.43 -19.85
CA ILE A 251 -0.26 -1.27 -18.54
C ILE A 251 -1.68 -0.73 -18.73
N ARG A 252 -1.85 0.31 -19.56
CA ARG A 252 -3.17 0.88 -19.86
C ARG A 252 -4.08 -0.15 -20.54
N GLU A 253 -3.56 -0.88 -21.53
CA GLU A 253 -4.30 -1.95 -22.21
C GLU A 253 -4.63 -3.11 -21.28
N SER A 254 -3.74 -3.49 -20.36
CA SER A 254 -3.95 -4.51 -19.34
C SER A 254 -5.10 -4.14 -18.40
N VAL A 255 -5.11 -2.88 -17.92
CA VAL A 255 -6.21 -2.34 -17.08
C VAL A 255 -7.53 -2.30 -17.86
N LEU A 256 -7.50 -1.85 -19.12
CA LEU A 256 -8.69 -1.83 -19.99
C LEU A 256 -9.23 -3.23 -20.29
N ARG A 257 -8.36 -4.21 -20.56
CA ARG A 257 -8.74 -5.62 -20.77
C ARG A 257 -9.29 -6.27 -19.51
N GLN A 258 -8.76 -5.94 -18.33
CA GLN A 258 -9.34 -6.39 -17.05
C GLN A 258 -10.71 -5.77 -16.80
N SER A 259 -10.89 -4.49 -17.15
CA SER A 259 -12.20 -3.84 -17.11
C SER A 259 -13.20 -4.48 -18.08
N TYR A 260 -12.78 -4.79 -19.31
CA TYR A 260 -13.62 -5.45 -20.32
C TYR A 260 -13.97 -6.89 -19.94
N LYS A 261 -13.02 -7.68 -19.44
CA LYS A 261 -13.30 -9.05 -18.95
C LYS A 261 -14.27 -9.09 -17.78
N ARG A 262 -14.35 -8.02 -16.98
CA ARG A 262 -15.35 -7.89 -15.91
C ARG A 262 -16.74 -7.49 -16.43
N LYS A 263 -16.84 -6.97 -17.65
CA LYS A 263 -18.10 -6.49 -18.26
C LYS A 263 -18.77 -7.48 -19.21
N VAL A 264 -18.14 -8.61 -19.56
CA VAL A 264 -18.78 -9.65 -20.39
C VAL A 264 -19.42 -10.67 -19.44
N PRO A 265 -20.77 -10.75 -19.34
CA PRO A 265 -21.42 -11.82 -18.62
C PRO A 265 -21.15 -13.13 -19.34
N ASN A 266 -20.66 -14.15 -18.64
CA ASN A 266 -20.58 -15.50 -19.17
C ASN A 266 -22.02 -16.02 -19.34
N TYR A 267 -22.58 -15.89 -20.54
CA TYR A 267 -23.74 -16.68 -20.94
C TYR A 267 -23.25 -18.02 -21.48
N TYR A 268 -23.31 -19.05 -20.63
CA TYR A 268 -23.43 -20.45 -21.00
C TYR A 268 -24.30 -21.15 -19.96
#